data_AF-A0A9D7MUI0-F1
#
_entry.id   AF-A0A9D7MUI0-F1
#
_cell.length_a   1.000
_cell.length_b   1.000
_cell.length_c   1.000
_cell.angle_alpha   90.00
_cell.angle_beta   90.00
_cell.angle_gamma   90.00
#
_symmetry.space_group_name_H-M   'P 1'
#
loop_
_entity.id
_entity.type
_entity.pdbx_description
1 polymer ?
#
loop_
_entity_poly.entity_id
_entity_poly.type
_entity_poly.pdbx_seq_one_letter_code
_entity_poly.pdbx_strand_id
1 'polypeptide(L)'
;MKEYRTSKTILSLSEKIFEREYDRYRKAFAEIPHKLVPQKTLKDLAHDFYHSRVEGGEGHLEVGKSIYYTVNNLCHMVLSLKPFGCMPSTQSDGVQSAVSSKFKDMIFLPIETSGEGDVNAHSRVQMALGEAKAKAKLEYADCVKKTGYELSEIKDYIKNHSELQEPFIHISHRKGVAGLGANFILDVAERMKKEGVKSAKMTEQVAA
;
A
#
# COMPACT_ATOMS: atom_id res chain seq x y z
N MET A 1 -1.08 40.42 -4.80
CA MET A 1 -0.48 39.88 -3.55
C MET A 1 -1.51 39.62 -2.44
N LYS A 2 -2.35 40.60 -2.07
CA LYS A 2 -3.40 40.42 -1.04
C LYS A 2 -4.42 39.35 -1.45
N GLU A 3 -4.93 39.40 -2.68
CA GLU A 3 -5.86 38.39 -3.23
C GLU A 3 -5.26 36.98 -3.24
N TYR A 4 -4.02 36.81 -3.72
CA TYR A 4 -3.32 35.52 -3.68
C TYR A 4 -3.23 34.93 -2.26
N ARG A 5 -2.89 35.75 -1.26
CA ARG A 5 -2.83 35.31 0.14
C ARG A 5 -4.21 34.91 0.66
N THR A 6 -5.24 35.68 0.32
CA THR A 6 -6.62 35.36 0.68
C THR A 6 -7.06 34.03 0.04
N SER A 7 -6.89 33.86 -1.26
CA SER A 7 -7.23 32.61 -1.98
C SER A 7 -6.49 31.41 -1.41
N LYS A 8 -5.18 31.55 -1.15
CA LYS A 8 -4.38 30.48 -0.54
C LYS A 8 -4.86 30.12 0.86
N THR A 9 -5.27 31.11 1.65
CA THR A 9 -5.80 30.88 2.99
C THR A 9 -7.13 30.13 2.93
N ILE A 10 -8.05 30.58 2.06
CA ILE A 10 -9.34 29.92 1.82
C ILE A 10 -9.12 28.47 1.39
N LEU A 11 -8.28 28.23 0.38
CA LEU A 11 -7.99 26.87 -0.10
C LEU A 11 -7.39 25.98 1.00
N SER A 12 -6.46 26.51 1.80
CA SER A 12 -5.87 25.75 2.91
C SER A 12 -6.89 25.42 4.01
N LEU A 13 -7.87 26.30 4.25
CA LEU A 13 -8.93 26.04 5.21
C LEU A 13 -9.92 25.01 4.64
N SER A 14 -10.30 25.14 3.37
CA SER A 14 -11.14 24.18 2.67
C SER A 14 -10.53 22.79 2.65
N GLU A 15 -9.23 22.67 2.36
CA GLU A 15 -8.47 21.41 2.40
C GLU A 15 -8.55 20.77 3.80
N LYS A 16 -8.27 21.54 4.86
CA LYS A 16 -8.37 21.04 6.25
C LYS A 16 -9.79 20.59 6.64
N ILE A 17 -10.81 21.32 6.19
CA ILE A 17 -12.21 20.92 6.43
C ILE A 17 -12.50 19.62 5.69
N PHE A 18 -12.09 19.51 4.43
CA PHE A 18 -12.27 18.30 3.63
C PHE A 18 -11.56 17.09 4.25
N GLU A 19 -10.29 17.23 4.64
CA GLU A 19 -9.53 16.18 5.33
C GLU A 19 -10.21 15.75 6.64
N ARG A 20 -10.73 16.70 7.43
CA ARG A 20 -11.47 16.40 8.65
C ARG A 20 -12.73 15.58 8.37
N GLU A 21 -13.54 15.99 7.39
CA GLU A 21 -14.77 15.27 7.04
C GLU A 21 -14.44 13.87 6.50
N TYR A 22 -13.42 13.76 5.64
CA TYR A 22 -12.93 12.47 5.14
C TYR A 22 -12.49 11.56 6.30
N ASP A 23 -11.66 12.06 7.22
CA ASP A 23 -11.20 11.29 8.38
C ASP A 23 -12.34 10.91 9.33
N ARG A 24 -13.39 11.73 9.42
CA ARG A 24 -14.61 11.36 10.18
C ARG A 24 -15.29 10.14 9.56
N TYR A 25 -15.48 10.11 8.25
CA TYR A 25 -16.04 8.93 7.57
C TYR A 25 -15.10 7.74 7.67
N ARG A 26 -13.79 7.94 7.48
CA ARG A 26 -12.77 6.89 7.62
C ARG A 26 -12.86 6.20 8.99
N LYS A 27 -12.99 6.98 10.08
CA LYS A 27 -13.16 6.45 11.44
C LYS A 27 -14.49 5.70 11.62
N ALA A 28 -15.57 6.17 10.99
CA ALA A 28 -16.85 5.45 11.00
C ALA A 28 -16.77 4.09 10.29
N PHE A 29 -15.88 3.95 9.30
CA PHE A 29 -15.59 2.70 8.59
C PHE A 29 -14.34 1.98 9.13
N ALA A 30 -14.13 2.01 10.45
CA ALA A 30 -13.04 1.29 11.14
C ALA A 30 -11.63 1.53 10.54
N GLU A 31 -11.43 2.71 9.95
CA GLU A 31 -10.18 3.09 9.29
C GLU A 31 -9.77 2.25 8.07
N ILE A 32 -10.72 1.53 7.46
CA ILE A 32 -10.45 0.70 6.27
C ILE A 32 -10.00 1.56 5.07
N PRO A 33 -10.67 2.68 4.73
CA PRO A 33 -10.12 3.55 3.70
C PRO A 33 -8.77 4.08 4.15
N HIS A 34 -7.77 4.05 3.26
CA HIS A 34 -6.48 4.64 3.57
C HIS A 34 -6.60 6.14 3.81
N LYS A 35 -5.77 6.68 4.70
CA LYS A 35 -5.66 8.12 4.86
C LYS A 35 -5.26 8.77 3.53
N LEU A 36 -5.85 9.93 3.23
CA LEU A 36 -5.43 10.73 2.07
C LEU A 36 -3.97 11.11 2.21
N VAL A 37 -3.19 10.87 1.17
CA VAL A 37 -1.78 11.25 1.13
C VAL A 37 -1.69 12.74 0.79
N PRO A 38 -0.97 13.56 1.57
CA PRO A 38 -0.80 14.97 1.26
C PRO A 38 -0.19 15.15 -0.13
N GLN A 39 -0.84 15.94 -0.99
CA GLN A 39 -0.37 16.14 -2.37
C GLN A 39 1.03 16.75 -2.42
N LYS A 40 1.38 17.60 -1.44
CA LYS A 40 2.73 18.15 -1.32
C LYS A 40 3.78 17.04 -1.18
N THR A 41 3.51 16.01 -0.38
CA THR A 41 4.41 14.86 -0.22
C THR A 41 4.59 14.11 -1.53
N LEU A 42 3.50 13.84 -2.25
CA LEU A 42 3.57 13.16 -3.55
C LEU A 42 4.38 13.97 -4.57
N LYS A 43 4.13 15.28 -4.62
CA LYS A 43 4.85 16.22 -5.48
C LYS A 43 6.33 16.26 -5.16
N ASP A 44 6.69 16.34 -3.88
CA ASP A 44 8.08 16.40 -3.43
C ASP A 44 8.82 15.07 -3.73
N LEU A 45 8.15 13.91 -3.58
CA LEU A 45 8.70 12.59 -3.95
C LEU A 45 8.93 12.44 -5.46
N ALA A 46 8.04 12.99 -6.27
CA ALA A 46 8.11 12.90 -7.72
C ALA A 46 9.08 13.90 -8.35
N HIS A 47 9.39 15.01 -7.66
CA HIS A 47 9.98 16.20 -8.28
C HIS A 47 11.30 15.94 -9.01
N ASP A 48 12.14 15.05 -8.45
CA ASP A 48 13.44 14.67 -9.02
C ASP A 48 13.31 13.89 -10.34
N PHE A 49 12.15 13.30 -10.60
CA PHE A 49 11.87 12.44 -11.75
C PHE A 49 10.91 13.07 -12.75
N TYR A 50 9.88 13.74 -12.24
CA TYR A 50 8.82 14.37 -12.99
C TYR A 50 8.49 15.70 -12.31
N HIS A 51 9.03 16.79 -12.84
CA HIS A 51 8.82 18.11 -12.26
C HIS A 51 7.32 18.49 -12.33
N SER A 52 6.75 18.93 -11.21
CA SER A 52 5.32 19.27 -11.10
C SER A 52 4.82 20.46 -11.95
N ARG A 53 5.71 21.07 -12.74
CA ARG A 53 5.39 22.15 -13.70
C ARG A 53 5.38 21.65 -15.13
N VAL A 54 5.67 20.36 -15.34
CA VAL A 54 5.33 19.67 -16.58
C VAL A 54 3.82 19.47 -16.51
N GLU A 55 3.11 20.49 -16.99
CA GLU A 55 1.65 20.59 -16.98
C GLU A 55 1.01 19.62 -17.98
N GLY A 56 -0.31 19.48 -17.91
CA GLY A 56 -1.08 18.61 -18.81
C GLY A 56 -1.75 17.42 -18.11
N GLY A 57 -1.53 17.21 -16.81
CA GLY A 57 -2.25 16.20 -16.06
C GLY A 57 -1.59 15.85 -14.72
N GLU A 58 -1.96 14.67 -14.20
CA GLU A 58 -1.52 14.18 -12.88
C GLU A 58 -0.29 13.25 -12.94
N GLY A 59 0.49 13.27 -14.05
CA GLY A 59 1.62 12.34 -14.24
C GLY A 59 2.68 12.40 -13.13
N HIS A 60 2.98 13.60 -12.61
CA HIS A 60 3.85 13.74 -11.45
C HIS A 60 3.25 13.14 -10.16
N LEU A 61 1.92 13.21 -9.98
CA LEU A 61 1.25 12.59 -8.83
C LEU A 61 1.24 11.07 -8.94
N GLU A 62 1.10 10.52 -10.15
CA GLU A 62 1.24 9.08 -10.41
C GLU A 62 2.63 8.59 -10.01
N VAL A 63 3.69 9.24 -10.51
CA VAL A 63 5.08 8.92 -10.13
C VAL A 63 5.27 9.01 -8.61
N GLY A 64 4.77 10.09 -8.00
CA GLY A 64 4.83 10.28 -6.55
C GLY A 64 4.11 9.17 -5.77
N LYS A 65 2.93 8.72 -6.23
CA LYS A 65 2.17 7.64 -5.62
C LYS A 65 2.90 6.30 -5.73
N SER A 66 3.48 5.98 -6.89
CA SER A 66 4.24 4.74 -7.08
C SER A 66 5.43 4.66 -6.12
N ILE A 67 6.17 5.77 -5.97
CA ILE A 67 7.27 5.87 -5.01
C ILE A 67 6.75 5.76 -3.58
N TYR A 68 5.71 6.52 -3.24
CA TYR A 68 5.15 6.57 -1.90
C TYR A 68 4.67 5.19 -1.43
N TYR A 69 3.89 4.48 -2.24
CA TYR A 69 3.38 3.17 -1.87
C TYR A 69 4.50 2.13 -1.74
N THR A 70 5.53 2.22 -2.58
CA THR A 70 6.68 1.32 -2.50
C THR A 70 7.50 1.56 -1.22
N VAL A 71 7.90 2.82 -0.97
CA VAL A 71 8.79 3.17 0.16
C VAL A 71 8.10 2.97 1.52
N ASN A 72 6.78 3.15 1.59
CA ASN A 72 6.02 2.95 2.83
C ASN A 72 5.46 1.52 2.98
N ASN A 73 5.83 0.61 2.07
CA ASN A 73 5.36 -0.77 2.03
C ASN A 73 3.82 -0.86 2.09
N LEU A 74 3.12 -0.13 1.22
CA LEU A 74 1.65 -0.11 1.19
C LEU A 74 1.06 -1.04 0.13
N CYS A 75 1.89 -1.59 -0.75
CA CYS A 75 1.50 -2.56 -1.75
C CYS A 75 2.68 -3.41 -2.20
N HIS A 76 2.40 -4.59 -2.77
CA HIS A 76 3.41 -5.39 -3.49
C HIS A 76 3.58 -4.96 -4.95
N MET A 77 2.57 -4.30 -5.54
CA MET A 77 2.55 -3.86 -6.93
C MET A 77 1.63 -2.64 -7.11
N VAL A 78 1.99 -1.78 -8.05
CA VAL A 78 1.19 -0.63 -8.51
C VAL A 78 0.74 -0.88 -9.95
N LEU A 79 -0.57 -0.92 -10.17
CA LEU A 79 -1.20 -0.99 -11.49
C LEU A 79 -1.66 0.41 -11.90
N SER A 80 -1.15 0.91 -13.02
CA SER A 80 -1.57 2.17 -13.62
C SER A 80 -2.43 1.88 -14.86
N LEU A 81 -3.74 2.06 -14.73
CA LEU A 81 -4.70 1.89 -15.81
C LEU A 81 -5.03 3.24 -16.42
N LYS A 82 -4.92 3.36 -17.75
CA LYS A 82 -5.07 4.64 -18.44
C LYS A 82 -5.69 4.50 -19.84
N PRO A 83 -6.35 5.55 -20.34
CA PRO A 83 -6.83 5.56 -21.72
C PRO A 83 -5.68 5.65 -22.73
N PHE A 84 -5.84 4.97 -23.87
CA PHE A 84 -4.92 5.09 -25.00
C PHE A 84 -4.79 6.55 -25.46
N GLY A 85 -3.57 6.95 -25.81
CA GLY A 85 -3.28 8.28 -26.36
C GLY A 85 -3.30 9.41 -25.34
N CYS A 86 -3.43 9.13 -24.05
CA CYS A 86 -3.28 10.13 -23.00
C CYS A 86 -1.80 10.52 -22.86
N MET A 87 -1.36 11.53 -23.62
CA MET A 87 0.03 11.97 -23.70
C MET A 87 0.73 12.20 -22.34
N PRO A 88 0.10 12.84 -21.32
CA PRO A 88 0.70 12.96 -19.99
C PRO A 88 1.02 11.60 -19.36
N SER A 89 0.18 10.59 -19.60
CA SER A 89 0.34 9.25 -19.07
C SER A 89 1.39 8.43 -19.81
N THR A 90 1.62 8.70 -21.10
CA THR A 90 2.75 8.12 -21.84
C THR A 90 4.07 8.71 -21.35
N GLN A 91 4.10 10.00 -21.04
CA GLN A 91 5.28 10.65 -20.46
C GLN A 91 5.60 10.10 -19.07
N SER A 92 4.59 9.90 -18.21
CA SER A 92 4.83 9.34 -16.87
C SER A 92 5.37 7.91 -16.94
N ASP A 93 4.93 7.07 -17.88
CA ASP A 93 5.53 5.75 -18.11
C ASP A 93 7.00 5.80 -18.47
N GLY A 94 7.36 6.72 -19.37
CA GLY A 94 8.76 6.93 -19.73
C GLY A 94 9.59 7.24 -18.48
N VAL A 95 9.08 8.10 -17.59
CA VAL A 95 9.73 8.43 -16.32
C VAL A 95 9.79 7.24 -15.36
N GLN A 96 8.76 6.38 -15.32
CA GLN A 96 8.72 5.22 -14.43
C GLN A 96 9.87 4.23 -14.69
N SER A 97 10.45 4.19 -15.90
CA SER A 97 11.67 3.42 -16.17
C SER A 97 12.85 3.84 -15.28
N ALA A 98 13.04 5.15 -15.07
CA ALA A 98 14.05 5.71 -14.19
C ALA A 98 13.70 5.48 -12.72
N VAL A 99 12.41 5.59 -12.37
CA VAL A 99 11.92 5.36 -11.02
C VAL A 99 12.15 3.91 -10.61
N SER A 100 11.74 2.93 -11.40
CA SER A 100 11.96 1.49 -11.15
C SER A 100 13.45 1.13 -11.06
N SER A 101 14.30 1.82 -11.81
CA SER A 101 15.75 1.63 -11.72
C SER A 101 16.32 2.07 -10.37
N LYS A 102 15.76 3.13 -9.76
CA LYS A 102 16.13 3.60 -8.41
C LYS A 102 15.48 2.77 -7.31
N PHE A 103 14.19 2.44 -7.46
CA PHE A 103 13.39 1.68 -6.51
C PHE A 103 13.21 0.25 -6.99
N LYS A 104 14.27 -0.56 -6.90
CA LYS A 104 14.34 -1.92 -7.48
C LYS A 104 13.26 -2.88 -6.98
N ASP A 105 12.71 -2.62 -5.80
CA ASP A 105 11.63 -3.43 -5.22
C ASP A 105 10.23 -3.08 -5.78
N MET A 106 10.13 -2.03 -6.61
CA MET A 106 8.87 -1.57 -7.18
C MET A 106 8.43 -2.45 -8.33
N ILE A 107 7.24 -3.04 -8.21
CA ILE A 107 6.54 -3.68 -9.34
C ILE A 107 5.53 -2.65 -9.86
N PHE A 108 5.83 -2.02 -10.98
CA PHE A 108 4.96 -1.05 -11.64
C PHE A 108 4.50 -1.59 -12.99
N LEU A 109 3.18 -1.63 -13.20
CA LEU A 109 2.59 -2.09 -14.45
C LEU A 109 1.68 -1.01 -15.05
N PRO A 110 2.05 -0.41 -16.19
CA PRO A 110 1.15 0.44 -16.95
C PRO A 110 0.35 -0.37 -17.98
N ILE A 111 -0.97 -0.14 -18.04
CA ILE A 111 -1.90 -0.74 -19.01
C ILE A 111 -2.71 0.37 -19.69
N GLU A 112 -2.67 0.38 -21.02
CA GLU A 112 -3.46 1.31 -21.82
C GLU A 112 -4.73 0.65 -22.35
N THR A 113 -5.90 1.16 -21.96
CA THR A 113 -7.19 0.67 -22.46
C THR A 113 -7.32 1.05 -23.94
N SER A 114 -7.60 0.07 -24.79
CA SER A 114 -7.72 0.20 -26.25
C SER A 114 -6.41 0.50 -27.02
N GLY A 115 -5.28 0.63 -26.31
CA GLY A 115 -3.95 0.83 -26.91
C GLY A 115 -3.13 -0.45 -27.04
N GLU A 116 -3.52 -1.47 -26.30
CA GLU A 116 -2.85 -2.76 -26.23
C GLU A 116 -3.80 -3.88 -26.67
N GLY A 117 -3.28 -4.89 -27.37
CA GLY A 117 -4.07 -6.07 -27.72
C GLY A 117 -4.41 -6.91 -26.49
N ASP A 118 -5.64 -7.42 -26.41
CA ASP A 118 -6.18 -8.13 -25.23
C ASP A 118 -5.24 -9.23 -24.70
N VAL A 119 -4.68 -10.04 -25.60
CA VAL A 119 -3.76 -11.13 -25.23
C VAL A 119 -2.47 -10.59 -24.61
N ASN A 120 -1.93 -9.49 -25.14
CA ASN A 120 -0.72 -8.87 -24.63
C ASN A 120 -0.96 -8.27 -23.23
N ALA A 121 -2.04 -7.50 -23.08
CA ALA A 121 -2.45 -6.93 -21.79
C ALA A 121 -2.65 -8.03 -20.75
N HIS A 122 -3.36 -9.10 -21.10
CA HIS A 122 -3.60 -10.23 -20.21
C HIS A 122 -2.30 -10.89 -19.74
N SER A 123 -1.39 -11.20 -20.67
CA SER A 123 -0.12 -11.85 -20.35
C SER A 123 0.78 -11.00 -19.43
N ARG A 124 0.89 -9.68 -19.69
CA ARG A 124 1.66 -8.75 -18.84
C ARG A 124 1.08 -8.62 -17.44
N VAL A 125 -0.25 -8.52 -17.34
CA VAL A 125 -0.96 -8.49 -16.04
C VAL A 125 -0.70 -9.79 -15.28
N GLN A 126 -0.82 -10.94 -15.93
CA GLN A 126 -0.56 -12.24 -15.31
C GLN A 126 0.88 -12.34 -14.77
N MET A 127 1.87 -11.92 -15.57
CA MET A 127 3.27 -11.95 -15.16
C MET A 127 3.52 -11.06 -13.93
N ALA A 128 3.09 -9.79 -13.97
CA ALA A 128 3.30 -8.86 -12.86
C ALA A 128 2.55 -9.28 -11.59
N LEU A 129 1.31 -9.77 -11.71
CA LEU A 129 0.57 -10.33 -10.59
C LEU A 129 1.23 -11.60 -10.03
N GLY A 130 1.84 -12.41 -10.89
CA GLY A 130 2.62 -13.58 -10.48
C GLY A 130 3.79 -13.20 -9.58
N GLU A 131 4.55 -12.18 -9.98
CA GLU A 131 5.67 -11.63 -9.20
C GLU A 131 5.18 -11.02 -7.87
N ALA A 132 4.14 -10.19 -7.92
CA ALA A 132 3.55 -9.58 -6.73
C ALA A 132 3.03 -10.63 -5.73
N LYS A 133 2.40 -11.70 -6.24
CA LYS A 133 1.93 -12.84 -5.44
C LYS A 133 3.08 -13.61 -4.81
N ALA A 134 4.18 -13.80 -5.53
CA ALA A 134 5.38 -14.44 -4.97
C ALA A 134 5.96 -13.60 -3.81
N LYS A 135 6.08 -12.28 -4.00
CA LYS A 135 6.52 -11.34 -2.95
C LYS A 135 5.61 -11.37 -1.73
N ALA A 136 4.29 -11.35 -1.92
CA ALA A 136 3.32 -11.44 -0.84
C ALA A 136 3.41 -12.76 -0.05
N LYS A 137 3.62 -13.89 -0.74
CA LYS A 137 3.81 -15.20 -0.08
C LYS A 137 5.08 -15.26 0.75
N LEU A 138 6.19 -14.75 0.22
CA LEU A 138 7.47 -14.69 0.93
C LEU A 138 7.35 -13.82 2.19
N GLU A 139 6.80 -12.61 2.04
CA GLU A 139 6.55 -11.70 3.17
C GLU A 139 5.67 -12.34 4.24
N TYR A 140 4.57 -13.00 3.85
CA TYR A 140 3.70 -13.70 4.77
C TYR A 140 4.42 -14.82 5.52
N ALA A 141 5.17 -15.67 4.81
CA ALA A 141 5.92 -16.76 5.42
C ALA A 141 6.98 -16.25 6.41
N ASP A 142 7.68 -15.17 6.07
CA ASP A 142 8.65 -14.55 6.96
C ASP A 142 7.99 -13.91 8.20
N CYS A 143 6.81 -13.32 8.04
CA CYS A 143 6.02 -12.82 9.17
C CYS A 143 5.57 -13.95 10.09
N VAL A 144 5.09 -15.09 9.56
CA VAL A 144 4.74 -16.28 10.36
C VAL A 144 5.95 -16.72 11.19
N LYS A 145 7.13 -16.86 10.57
CA LYS A 145 8.36 -17.23 11.30
C LYS A 145 8.70 -16.25 12.43
N LYS A 146 8.54 -14.95 12.20
CA LYS A 146 8.79 -13.90 13.21
C LYS A 146 7.83 -13.95 14.39
N THR A 147 6.63 -14.53 14.23
CA THR A 147 5.69 -14.68 15.34
C THR A 147 6.24 -15.60 16.43
N GLY A 148 6.98 -16.65 16.05
CA GLY A 148 7.38 -17.74 16.94
C GLY A 148 6.32 -18.82 17.15
N TYR A 149 5.15 -18.69 16.51
CA TYR A 149 4.06 -19.67 16.52
C TYR A 149 3.97 -20.39 15.18
N GLU A 150 3.45 -21.61 15.21
CA GLU A 150 3.01 -22.30 14.00
C GLU A 150 1.72 -21.69 13.46
N LEU A 151 1.53 -21.77 12.15
CA LEU A 151 0.33 -21.23 11.51
C LEU A 151 -0.96 -21.93 12.00
N SER A 152 -0.89 -23.21 12.36
CA SER A 152 -2.00 -23.94 12.97
C SER A 152 -2.38 -23.37 14.34
N GLU A 153 -1.41 -23.05 15.18
CA GLU A 153 -1.64 -22.46 16.50
C GLU A 153 -2.37 -21.11 16.40
N ILE A 154 -1.92 -20.27 15.45
CA ILE A 154 -2.57 -18.97 15.18
C ILE A 154 -4.01 -19.17 14.69
N LYS A 155 -4.24 -20.15 13.80
CA LYS A 155 -5.60 -20.45 13.29
C LYS A 155 -6.52 -20.97 14.40
N ASP A 156 -6.04 -21.85 15.25
CA ASP A 156 -6.81 -22.39 16.37
C ASP A 156 -7.15 -21.29 17.38
N TYR A 157 -6.20 -20.39 17.64
CA TYR A 157 -6.44 -19.19 18.45
C TYR A 157 -7.54 -18.32 17.82
N ILE A 158 -7.46 -17.99 16.53
CA ILE A 158 -8.50 -17.20 15.83
C ILE A 158 -9.86 -17.89 15.91
N LYS A 159 -9.93 -19.21 15.78
CA LYS A 159 -11.19 -19.97 15.86
C LYS A 159 -11.90 -19.80 17.20
N ASN A 160 -11.13 -19.69 18.28
CA ASN A 160 -11.64 -19.53 19.64
C ASN A 160 -11.92 -18.06 20.04
N HIS A 161 -11.66 -17.10 19.15
CA HIS A 161 -11.84 -15.66 19.39
C HIS A 161 -12.70 -15.05 18.28
N SER A 162 -14.01 -14.97 18.51
CA SER A 162 -14.99 -14.52 17.50
C SER A 162 -14.74 -13.09 17.02
N GLU A 163 -14.20 -12.22 17.88
CA GLU A 163 -13.86 -10.84 17.56
C GLU A 163 -12.75 -10.71 16.49
N LEU A 164 -11.92 -11.75 16.30
CA LEU A 164 -10.91 -11.79 15.24
C LEU A 164 -11.49 -12.21 13.88
N GLN A 165 -12.76 -12.62 13.85
CA GLN A 165 -13.47 -13.07 12.65
C GLN A 165 -14.54 -12.06 12.20
N GLU A 166 -14.72 -10.98 12.95
CA GLU A 166 -15.66 -9.92 12.59
C GLU A 166 -15.24 -9.22 11.29
N PRO A 167 -16.17 -8.72 10.47
CA PRO A 167 -15.81 -7.82 9.40
C PRO A 167 -15.20 -6.54 9.99
N PHE A 168 -14.34 -5.89 9.23
CA PHE A 168 -13.82 -4.55 9.57
C PHE A 168 -12.97 -4.48 10.83
N ILE A 169 -12.36 -5.59 11.26
CA ILE A 169 -11.37 -5.54 12.35
C ILE A 169 -10.25 -4.56 11.98
N HIS A 170 -9.77 -3.83 12.98
CA HIS A 170 -8.61 -2.99 12.80
C HIS A 170 -7.34 -3.85 12.70
N ILE A 171 -6.55 -3.64 11.65
CA ILE A 171 -5.27 -4.32 11.42
C ILE A 171 -4.18 -3.26 11.38
N SER A 172 -3.17 -3.43 12.24
CA SER A 172 -2.07 -2.47 12.40
C SER A 172 -1.10 -2.57 11.22
N HIS A 173 -0.68 -1.43 10.68
CA HIS A 173 0.36 -1.39 9.64
C HIS A 173 1.76 -1.37 10.25
N ARG A 174 2.62 -2.33 9.88
CA ARG A 174 4.03 -2.37 10.30
C ARG A 174 4.95 -2.00 9.15
N LYS A 175 5.97 -1.18 9.45
CA LYS A 175 7.02 -0.84 8.48
C LYS A 175 7.70 -2.11 7.97
N GLY A 176 7.85 -2.22 6.65
CA GLY A 176 8.42 -3.40 5.99
C GLY A 176 7.42 -4.52 5.71
N VAL A 177 6.13 -4.36 6.02
CA VAL A 177 5.08 -5.38 5.76
C VAL A 177 3.93 -4.75 5.00
N ALA A 178 3.77 -5.10 3.72
CA ALA A 178 2.70 -4.57 2.89
C ALA A 178 1.39 -5.37 2.96
N GLY A 179 1.47 -6.68 3.19
CA GLY A 179 0.31 -7.55 3.17
C GLY A 179 -0.59 -7.37 4.38
N LEU A 180 -1.89 -7.18 4.12
CA LEU A 180 -2.91 -7.15 5.17
C LEU A 180 -2.91 -8.43 6.02
N GLY A 181 -2.86 -9.59 5.36
CA GLY A 181 -2.81 -10.89 6.06
C GLY A 181 -1.53 -11.08 6.88
N ALA A 182 -0.39 -10.54 6.42
CA ALA A 182 0.88 -10.59 7.13
C ALA A 182 0.86 -9.69 8.37
N ASN A 183 0.29 -8.49 8.26
CA ASN A 183 0.06 -7.62 9.41
C ASN A 183 -0.92 -8.23 10.42
N PHE A 184 -2.00 -8.85 9.94
CA PHE A 184 -3.00 -9.50 10.79
C PHE A 184 -2.41 -10.63 11.66
N ILE A 185 -1.61 -11.52 11.08
CA ILE A 185 -0.98 -12.59 11.88
C ILE A 185 -0.01 -12.04 12.94
N LEU A 186 0.63 -10.91 12.68
CA LEU A 186 1.51 -10.25 13.64
C LEU A 186 0.71 -9.63 14.79
N ASP A 187 -0.44 -9.01 14.50
CA ASP A 187 -1.37 -8.51 15.53
C ASP A 187 -1.88 -9.64 16.42
N VAL A 188 -2.32 -10.75 15.82
CA VAL A 188 -2.79 -11.93 16.56
C VAL A 188 -1.67 -12.51 17.42
N ALA A 189 -0.47 -12.66 16.87
CA ALA A 189 0.68 -13.18 17.62
C ALA A 189 1.09 -12.28 18.80
N GLU A 190 1.03 -10.96 18.65
CA GLU A 190 1.27 -10.03 19.76
C GLU A 190 0.21 -10.18 20.86
N ARG A 191 -1.04 -10.42 20.49
CA ARG A 191 -2.13 -10.68 21.43
C ARG A 191 -1.92 -12.01 22.16
N MET A 192 -1.62 -13.09 21.44
CA MET A 192 -1.29 -14.39 22.01
C MET A 192 -0.15 -14.29 23.03
N LYS A 193 0.91 -13.52 22.73
CA LYS A 193 2.02 -13.27 23.66
C LYS A 193 1.59 -12.52 24.92
N LYS A 194 0.75 -11.48 24.78
CA LYS A 194 0.21 -10.71 25.92
C LYS A 194 -0.67 -11.57 26.84
N GLU A 195 -1.41 -12.51 26.27
CA GLU A 195 -2.26 -13.45 27.02
C GLU A 195 -1.47 -14.67 27.56
N GLY A 196 -0.17 -14.76 27.29
CA GLY A 196 0.70 -15.82 27.80
C GLY A 196 0.56 -17.17 27.10
N VAL A 197 -0.01 -17.20 25.89
CA VAL A 197 -0.12 -18.42 25.08
C VAL A 197 1.28 -18.88 24.68
N LYS A 198 1.70 -20.04 25.16
CA LYS A 198 3.01 -20.63 24.80
C LYS A 198 2.89 -21.39 23.48
N SER A 199 3.86 -21.22 22.59
CA SER A 199 3.98 -22.09 21.42
C SER A 199 4.48 -23.48 21.85
N ALA A 200 4.01 -24.53 21.18
CA ALA A 200 4.49 -25.89 21.37
C ALA A 200 6.02 -25.98 21.22
N LYS A 201 6.61 -25.21 20.29
CA LYS A 201 8.06 -25.16 20.05
C LYS A 201 8.87 -24.58 21.22
N MET A 202 8.32 -23.58 21.93
CA MET A 202 8.98 -23.02 23.12
C MET A 202 8.88 -23.97 24.33
N THR A 203 7.87 -24.84 24.34
CA THR A 203 7.64 -25.79 25.44
C THR A 203 8.63 -26.97 25.36
N GLU A 204 8.99 -27.40 24.15
CA GLU A 204 10.03 -28.41 23.93
C GLU A 204 11.45 -27.94 24.27
N GLN A 205 11.78 -26.67 24.03
CA GLN A 205 13.11 -26.11 24.35
C GLN A 205 13.38 -25.86 25.84
N VAL A 206 12.34 -25.78 26.68
CA VAL A 206 12.47 -25.60 28.14
C VAL A 206 12.45 -26.95 28.88
N ALA A 207 12.00 -28.00 28.20
CA ALA A 207 11.96 -29.37 28.73
C ALA A 207 13.23 -30.19 28.40
N ALA A 208 14.21 -29.59 27.72
CA ALA A 208 15.53 -30.15 27.41
C ALA A 208 16.63 -29.36 28.12
#